data_AF-A0A3C1BRR1-F1
#
_entry.id   AF-A0A3C1BRR1-F1
#
_cell.length_a   1.000
_cell.length_b   1.000
_cell.length_c   1.000
_cell.angle_alpha   90.00
_cell.angle_beta   90.00
_cell.angle_gamma   90.00
#
_symmetry.space_group_name_H-M   'P 1'
#
loop_
_entity.id
_entity.type
_entity.pdbx_description
1 polymer ?
#
loop_
_entity_poly.entity_id
_entity_poly.type
_entity_poly.pdbx_seq_one_letter_code
_entity_poly.pdbx_strand_id
1 'polypeptide(L)'
;MTGNKNYYKIKHYQSINVTGYWFSMRSEIKGFTLIELAIVLVIIGFALASGSSLLALAVKKKSAETDSARLVSAKNSLFSHSALNGTLPEKEGFAPAVSYSSDFGGRAVAYIYDDTLTEESGSAEAVCRRRTSKLELRKCRDVGCTDYSVVRNIAFVTVSGGANANIQTGADEAGIVRIYIQGDTVDDYPADGVKKQAYDDIAEWVTLGELQARSGCAGYRLRILNNELPAAYTARAYRANFFADGGVPANGRKYKWCLDDSGLMSAGVLKFTSANLDIKISSDCRNETEVSWTSGDNVSITGTPPSGSGGSYYISVWVRDNNDQSGNDDSIANKRFVLTISE
;
A
#
# COMPACT_ATOMS: atom_id res chain seq x y z
N MET A 1 66.72 -41.99 -70.66
CA MET A 1 67.72 -41.06 -70.12
C MET A 1 66.98 -39.87 -69.50
N THR A 2 67.07 -39.82 -68.17
CA THR A 2 66.73 -38.76 -67.19
C THR A 2 65.65 -37.73 -67.50
N GLY A 3 64.48 -37.93 -66.87
CA GLY A 3 63.34 -37.01 -66.84
C GLY A 3 63.40 -35.94 -65.74
N ASN A 4 62.67 -34.86 -66.00
CA ASN A 4 62.59 -33.62 -65.24
C ASN A 4 61.60 -33.78 -64.06
N LYS A 5 62.01 -33.51 -62.82
CA LYS A 5 61.14 -33.56 -61.63
C LYS A 5 60.68 -32.15 -61.27
N ASN A 6 59.41 -31.84 -61.52
CA ASN A 6 58.73 -30.67 -60.96
C ASN A 6 58.21 -31.00 -59.56
N TYR A 7 58.66 -30.23 -58.56
CA TYR A 7 58.15 -30.30 -57.18
C TYR A 7 57.00 -29.29 -57.02
N TYR A 8 55.78 -29.79 -56.79
CA TYR A 8 54.67 -28.96 -56.33
C TYR A 8 54.76 -28.74 -54.81
N LYS A 9 54.81 -27.47 -54.38
CA LYS A 9 54.80 -27.08 -52.97
C LYS A 9 53.34 -26.90 -52.52
N ILE A 10 52.80 -27.86 -51.78
CA ILE A 10 51.45 -27.78 -51.21
C ILE A 10 51.48 -26.80 -50.03
N LYS A 11 50.69 -25.70 -50.10
CA LYS A 11 50.47 -24.78 -48.98
C LYS A 11 49.27 -25.27 -48.17
N HIS A 12 49.50 -25.66 -46.92
CA HIS A 12 48.41 -25.86 -45.95
C HIS A 12 47.95 -24.51 -45.42
N TYR A 13 46.66 -24.19 -45.63
CA TYR A 13 45.96 -23.11 -44.95
C TYR A 13 45.13 -23.72 -43.81
N GLN A 14 45.29 -23.22 -42.60
CA GLN A 14 44.33 -23.44 -41.52
C GLN A 14 43.53 -22.16 -41.32
N SER A 15 42.21 -22.28 -41.43
CA SER A 15 41.24 -21.20 -41.19
C SER A 15 40.51 -21.47 -39.88
N ILE A 16 40.43 -20.45 -39.02
CA ILE A 16 39.57 -20.43 -37.84
C ILE A 16 38.58 -19.28 -38.04
N ASN A 17 37.29 -19.59 -37.94
CA ASN A 17 36.21 -18.66 -38.23
C ASN A 17 35.63 -18.14 -36.91
N VAL A 18 35.86 -16.86 -36.62
CA VAL A 18 35.22 -16.13 -35.51
C VAL A 18 34.56 -14.91 -36.11
N THR A 19 33.22 -14.93 -36.17
CA THR A 19 32.32 -13.81 -36.46
C THR A 19 32.84 -12.77 -37.47
N GLY A 20 32.74 -13.09 -38.76
CA GLY A 20 32.58 -12.11 -39.84
C GLY A 20 33.83 -11.34 -40.30
N TYR A 21 34.98 -11.45 -39.62
CA TYR A 21 36.22 -10.83 -40.07
C TYR A 21 37.20 -11.86 -40.63
N TRP A 22 37.51 -11.74 -41.92
CA TRP A 22 38.55 -12.55 -42.58
C TRP A 22 39.93 -12.06 -42.14
N PHE A 23 40.51 -12.69 -41.12
CA PHE A 23 41.91 -12.49 -40.77
C PHE A 23 42.80 -13.37 -41.67
N SER A 24 43.39 -12.79 -42.71
CA SER A 24 44.43 -13.46 -43.50
C SER A 24 45.79 -13.25 -42.82
N MET A 25 46.22 -14.22 -42.01
CA MET A 25 47.59 -14.22 -41.48
C MET A 25 48.56 -14.74 -42.56
N ARG A 26 49.33 -13.82 -43.17
CA ARG A 26 50.55 -14.19 -43.91
C ARG A 26 51.59 -14.66 -42.89
N SER A 27 51.79 -15.97 -42.81
CA SER A 27 52.96 -16.56 -42.12
C SER A 27 54.20 -16.35 -42.98
N GLU A 28 54.88 -15.23 -42.75
CA GLU A 28 56.32 -15.16 -43.01
C GLU A 28 57.03 -15.49 -41.70
N ILE A 29 57.86 -16.53 -41.71
CA ILE A 29 58.62 -16.99 -40.55
C ILE A 29 59.73 -15.97 -40.27
N LYS A 30 59.36 -14.87 -39.62
CA LYS A 30 60.26 -14.03 -38.84
C LYS A 30 59.95 -14.36 -37.38
N GLY A 31 60.98 -14.72 -36.61
CA GLY A 31 60.80 -15.06 -35.20
C GLY A 31 60.10 -13.92 -34.47
N PHE A 32 58.94 -14.18 -33.87
CA PHE A 32 58.29 -13.25 -32.97
C PHE A 32 59.26 -12.93 -31.84
N THR A 33 59.65 -11.67 -31.72
CA THR A 33 60.52 -11.25 -30.63
C THR A 33 59.71 -11.30 -29.34
N LEU A 34 60.30 -11.83 -28.27
CA LEU A 34 59.63 -11.98 -26.97
C LEU A 34 59.11 -10.61 -26.45
N ILE A 35 59.79 -9.53 -26.81
CA ILE A 35 59.40 -8.15 -26.49
C ILE A 35 58.11 -7.70 -27.18
N GLU A 36 57.86 -8.13 -28.41
CA GLU A 36 56.65 -7.75 -29.17
C GLU A 36 55.41 -8.44 -28.58
N LEU A 37 55.54 -9.70 -28.17
CA LEU A 37 54.49 -10.42 -27.45
C LEU A 37 54.24 -9.80 -26.06
N ALA A 38 55.30 -9.37 -25.36
CA ALA A 38 55.17 -8.69 -24.08
C ALA A 38 54.42 -7.36 -24.20
N ILE A 39 54.70 -6.54 -25.22
CA ILE A 39 54.00 -5.27 -25.45
C ILE A 39 52.51 -5.51 -25.73
N VAL A 40 52.16 -6.51 -26.53
CA VAL A 40 50.75 -6.85 -26.82
C VAL A 40 50.00 -7.26 -25.55
N LEU A 41 50.61 -8.09 -24.69
CA LEU A 41 49.99 -8.50 -23.41
C LEU A 41 49.80 -7.32 -22.45
N VAL A 42 50.74 -6.38 -22.41
CA VAL A 42 50.61 -5.15 -21.60
C VAL A 42 49.44 -4.31 -22.10
N ILE A 43 49.31 -4.11 -23.42
CA ILE A 43 48.21 -3.35 -24.01
C ILE A 43 46.86 -4.01 -23.71
N ILE A 44 46.76 -5.34 -23.85
CA ILE A 44 45.55 -6.10 -23.51
C ILE A 44 45.24 -5.99 -22.02
N GLY A 45 46.25 -6.08 -21.15
CA GLY A 45 46.10 -5.92 -19.71
C GLY A 45 45.52 -4.55 -19.31
N PHE A 46 46.03 -3.46 -19.90
CA PHE A 46 45.48 -2.12 -19.69
C PHE A 46 44.07 -1.96 -20.27
N ALA A 47 43.79 -2.54 -21.46
CA ALA A 47 42.47 -2.49 -22.09
C ALA A 47 41.40 -3.22 -21.24
N LEU A 48 41.72 -4.40 -20.72
CA LEU A 48 40.82 -5.17 -19.86
C LEU A 48 40.63 -4.49 -18.49
N ALA A 49 41.70 -3.94 -17.91
CA ALA A 49 41.62 -3.21 -16.64
C ALA A 49 40.70 -1.98 -16.75
N SER A 50 40.87 -1.16 -17.79
CA SER A 50 40.06 0.04 -17.99
C SER A 50 38.58 -0.29 -18.30
N GLY A 51 38.31 -1.31 -19.11
CA GLY A 51 36.95 -1.71 -19.48
C GLY A 51 36.10 -2.25 -18.33
N SER A 52 36.72 -2.86 -17.30
CA SER A 52 36.00 -3.45 -16.16
C SER A 52 35.25 -2.44 -15.30
N SER A 53 35.78 -1.22 -15.15
CA SER A 53 35.19 -0.16 -14.32
C SER A 53 33.86 0.37 -14.88
N LEU A 54 33.77 0.52 -16.22
CA LEU A 54 32.56 0.96 -16.91
C LEU A 54 31.47 -0.11 -16.86
N LEU A 55 31.85 -1.39 -16.97
CA LEU A 55 30.92 -2.51 -16.82
C LEU A 55 30.30 -2.54 -15.43
N ALA A 56 31.09 -2.32 -14.37
CA ALA A 56 30.57 -2.29 -13.00
C ALA A 56 29.55 -1.17 -12.79
N LEU A 57 29.80 0.04 -13.31
CA LEU A 57 28.85 1.15 -13.24
C LEU A 57 27.58 0.86 -14.06
N ALA A 58 27.74 0.30 -15.26
CA ALA A 58 26.62 -0.07 -16.13
C ALA A 58 25.72 -1.14 -15.49
N VAL A 59 26.29 -2.14 -14.81
CA VAL A 59 25.53 -3.16 -14.08
C VAL A 59 24.79 -2.55 -12.90
N LYS A 60 25.43 -1.69 -12.10
CA LYS A 60 24.76 -1.00 -10.97
C LYS A 60 23.57 -0.17 -11.43
N LYS A 61 23.75 0.62 -12.49
CA LYS A 61 22.67 1.42 -13.09
C LYS A 61 21.53 0.53 -13.58
N LYS A 62 21.85 -0.54 -14.32
CA LYS A 62 20.85 -1.48 -14.83
C LYS A 62 20.10 -2.21 -13.70
N SER A 63 20.79 -2.57 -12.62
CA SER A 63 20.17 -3.18 -11.44
C SER A 63 19.14 -2.21 -10.86
N ALA A 64 19.54 -0.99 -10.53
CA ALA A 64 18.65 0.01 -9.94
C ALA A 64 17.42 0.32 -10.83
N GLU A 65 17.63 0.46 -12.15
CA GLU A 65 16.53 0.64 -13.11
C GLU A 65 15.58 -0.56 -13.15
N THR A 66 16.14 -1.78 -13.13
CA THR A 66 15.33 -3.00 -13.14
C THR A 66 14.58 -3.19 -11.83
N ASP A 67 15.22 -2.89 -10.69
CA ASP A 67 14.63 -2.98 -9.36
C ASP A 67 13.48 -2.01 -9.21
N SER A 68 13.67 -0.74 -9.60
CA SER A 68 12.58 0.25 -9.64
C SER A 68 11.41 -0.23 -10.52
N ALA A 69 11.68 -0.74 -11.72
CA ALA A 69 10.63 -1.27 -12.60
C ALA A 69 9.88 -2.47 -12.00
N ARG A 70 10.60 -3.38 -11.31
CA ARG A 70 10.00 -4.53 -10.61
C ARG A 70 9.15 -4.11 -9.43
N LEU A 71 9.61 -3.14 -8.63
CA LEU A 71 8.84 -2.60 -7.50
C LEU A 71 7.56 -1.90 -7.98
N VAL A 72 7.63 -1.14 -9.08
CA VAL A 72 6.43 -0.55 -9.72
C VAL A 72 5.48 -1.63 -10.23
N SER A 73 6.00 -2.71 -10.81
CA SER A 73 5.16 -3.84 -11.23
C SER A 73 4.51 -4.54 -10.03
N ALA A 74 5.24 -4.78 -8.95
CA ALA A 74 4.71 -5.39 -7.72
C ALA A 74 3.62 -4.51 -7.09
N LYS A 75 3.86 -3.20 -7.02
CA LYS A 75 2.87 -2.20 -6.62
C LYS A 75 1.58 -2.30 -7.44
N ASN A 76 1.70 -2.43 -8.77
CA ASN A 76 0.54 -2.58 -9.63
C ASN A 76 -0.20 -3.91 -9.42
N SER A 77 0.51 -5.01 -9.17
CA SER A 77 -0.11 -6.28 -8.79
C SER A 77 -0.86 -6.16 -7.47
N LEU A 78 -0.34 -5.43 -6.49
CA LEU A 78 -1.03 -5.18 -5.21
C LEU A 78 -2.31 -4.36 -5.40
N PHE A 79 -2.34 -3.38 -6.31
CA PHE A 79 -3.60 -2.71 -6.69
C PHE A 79 -4.62 -3.69 -7.27
N SER A 80 -4.18 -4.62 -8.13
CA SER A 80 -5.07 -5.64 -8.68
C SER A 80 -5.55 -6.63 -7.62
N HIS A 81 -4.67 -7.03 -6.70
CA HIS A 81 -5.03 -7.91 -5.59
C HIS A 81 -6.07 -7.26 -4.68
N SER A 82 -5.86 -6.00 -4.27
CA SER A 82 -6.80 -5.28 -3.41
C SER A 82 -8.13 -4.99 -4.11
N ALA A 83 -8.14 -4.79 -5.42
CA ALA A 83 -9.38 -4.64 -6.18
C ALA A 83 -10.22 -5.94 -6.23
N LEU A 84 -9.56 -7.11 -6.20
CA LEU A 84 -10.24 -8.41 -6.24
C LEU A 84 -10.67 -8.89 -4.86
N ASN A 85 -9.81 -8.73 -3.85
CA ASN A 85 -10.01 -9.31 -2.52
C ASN A 85 -10.53 -8.27 -1.50
N GLY A 86 -10.40 -6.97 -1.80
CA GLY A 86 -10.74 -5.90 -0.86
C GLY A 86 -9.75 -5.75 0.31
N THR A 87 -8.68 -6.54 0.33
CA THR A 87 -7.66 -6.61 1.38
C THR A 87 -6.26 -6.56 0.76
N LEU A 88 -5.25 -6.26 1.57
CA LEU A 88 -3.85 -6.49 1.23
C LEU A 88 -3.45 -7.92 1.61
N PRO A 89 -2.51 -8.55 0.87
CA PRO A 89 -1.95 -9.82 1.29
C PRO A 89 -1.10 -9.63 2.55
N GLU A 90 -1.07 -10.66 3.38
CA GLU A 90 -0.11 -10.80 4.48
C GLU A 90 1.30 -11.08 3.95
N LYS A 91 2.30 -11.10 4.86
CA LYS A 91 3.71 -11.26 4.51
C LYS A 91 3.96 -12.51 3.64
N GLU A 92 3.38 -13.64 4.00
CA GLU A 92 3.51 -14.92 3.28
C GLU A 92 2.72 -14.90 1.96
N GLY A 93 1.62 -14.13 1.92
CA GLY A 93 0.78 -13.93 0.75
C GLY A 93 1.35 -12.94 -0.27
N PHE A 94 2.38 -12.16 0.08
CA PHE A 94 2.97 -11.16 -0.82
C PHE A 94 3.55 -11.79 -2.08
N ALA A 95 4.42 -12.79 -1.93
CA ALA A 95 5.13 -13.40 -3.05
C ALA A 95 4.21 -13.96 -4.15
N PRO A 96 3.13 -14.71 -3.83
CA PRO A 96 2.18 -15.17 -4.85
C PRO A 96 1.25 -14.06 -5.38
N ALA A 97 1.08 -12.95 -4.65
CA ALA A 97 0.19 -11.85 -5.05
C ALA A 97 0.83 -10.87 -6.07
N VAL A 98 2.15 -10.92 -6.25
CA VAL A 98 2.88 -9.94 -7.09
C VAL A 98 3.58 -10.57 -8.28
N SER A 99 3.74 -9.78 -9.35
CA SER A 99 4.50 -10.22 -10.53
C SER A 99 5.99 -10.43 -10.25
N TYR A 100 6.56 -9.66 -9.31
CA TYR A 100 7.96 -9.77 -8.90
C TYR A 100 8.06 -9.62 -7.38
N SER A 101 8.43 -10.72 -6.72
CA SER A 101 8.72 -10.76 -5.28
C SER A 101 10.21 -10.71 -4.97
N SER A 102 11.05 -10.59 -6.00
CA SER A 102 12.50 -10.56 -5.87
C SER A 102 13.14 -9.49 -6.74
N ASP A 103 14.22 -8.90 -6.23
CA ASP A 103 15.05 -7.92 -6.92
C ASP A 103 15.92 -8.54 -8.02
N PHE A 104 16.68 -7.71 -8.73
CA PHE A 104 17.55 -8.09 -9.84
C PHE A 104 18.55 -9.18 -9.44
N GLY A 105 19.03 -9.16 -8.19
CA GLY A 105 19.94 -10.15 -7.61
C GLY A 105 19.24 -11.43 -7.15
N GLY A 106 17.92 -11.54 -7.27
CA GLY A 106 17.14 -12.70 -6.83
C GLY A 106 16.85 -12.71 -5.32
N ARG A 107 17.07 -11.58 -4.63
CA ARG A 107 16.79 -11.45 -3.19
C ARG A 107 15.34 -11.01 -3.00
N ALA A 108 14.71 -11.44 -1.91
CA ALA A 108 13.32 -11.08 -1.63
C ALA A 108 13.17 -9.56 -1.45
N VAL A 109 12.12 -9.00 -2.05
CA VAL A 109 11.69 -7.62 -1.80
C VAL A 109 11.09 -7.56 -0.40
N ALA A 110 11.52 -6.59 0.41
CA ALA A 110 10.86 -6.32 1.68
C ALA A 110 9.49 -5.70 1.44
N TYR A 111 8.48 -6.25 2.11
CA TYR A 111 7.10 -5.82 2.05
C TYR A 111 6.67 -5.39 3.44
N ILE A 112 6.46 -4.08 3.58
CA ILE A 112 6.03 -3.42 4.81
C ILE A 112 4.59 -2.96 4.56
N TYR A 113 3.65 -3.41 5.36
CA TYR A 113 2.22 -3.15 5.14
C TYR A 113 1.50 -2.85 6.45
N ASP A 114 0.36 -2.18 6.34
CA ASP A 114 -0.54 -2.03 7.48
C ASP A 114 -1.37 -3.30 7.67
N ASP A 115 -1.12 -4.00 8.78
CA ASP A 115 -1.82 -5.21 9.20
C ASP A 115 -3.34 -5.03 9.32
N THR A 116 -3.82 -3.81 9.54
CA THR A 116 -5.24 -3.54 9.63
C THR A 116 -5.96 -3.59 8.29
N LEU A 117 -5.21 -3.62 7.18
CA LEU A 117 -5.74 -3.70 5.81
C LEU A 117 -5.76 -5.14 5.27
N THR A 118 -5.39 -6.14 6.06
CA THR A 118 -5.40 -7.57 5.66
C THR A 118 -6.66 -8.30 6.13
N GLU A 119 -6.79 -9.57 5.74
CA GLU A 119 -7.89 -10.44 6.19
C GLU A 119 -7.84 -10.72 7.70
N GLU A 120 -6.64 -10.85 8.28
CA GLU A 120 -6.43 -11.00 9.73
C GLU A 120 -7.05 -9.87 10.57
N SER A 121 -7.28 -8.69 9.99
CA SER A 121 -7.99 -7.60 10.66
C SER A 121 -9.44 -7.93 11.02
N GLY A 122 -10.00 -9.02 10.48
CA GLY A 122 -11.40 -9.42 10.67
C GLY A 122 -12.41 -8.56 9.91
N SER A 123 -11.95 -7.62 9.08
CA SER A 123 -12.78 -6.75 8.26
C SER A 123 -12.76 -7.20 6.79
N ALA A 124 -13.89 -7.73 6.31
CA ALA A 124 -14.08 -7.94 4.88
C ALA A 124 -13.96 -6.58 4.16
N GLU A 125 -13.23 -6.54 3.04
CA GLU A 125 -12.93 -5.30 2.33
C GLU A 125 -12.22 -4.21 3.17
N ALA A 126 -11.30 -4.61 4.06
CA ALA A 126 -10.57 -3.72 4.97
C ALA A 126 -9.98 -2.47 4.27
N VAL A 127 -9.45 -2.63 3.05
CA VAL A 127 -8.91 -1.52 2.25
C VAL A 127 -9.97 -0.46 1.96
N CYS A 128 -11.19 -0.88 1.65
CA CYS A 128 -12.26 0.02 1.26
C CYS A 128 -13.04 0.60 2.43
N ARG A 129 -13.07 -0.11 3.56
CA ARG A 129 -13.84 0.27 4.76
C ARG A 129 -13.08 1.23 5.68
N ARG A 130 -11.75 1.15 5.71
CA ARG A 130 -10.93 1.99 6.60
C ARG A 130 -10.81 3.43 6.11
N ARG A 131 -10.72 4.34 7.07
CA ARG A 131 -10.47 5.78 6.81
C ARG A 131 -9.00 6.12 6.94
N THR A 132 -8.29 5.47 7.85
CA THR A 132 -6.87 5.71 8.15
C THR A 132 -6.08 4.42 8.09
N SER A 133 -4.76 4.55 7.99
CA SER A 133 -3.81 3.47 8.14
C SER A 133 -2.73 3.86 9.15
N LYS A 134 -2.12 2.87 9.81
CA LYS A 134 -1.13 3.05 10.88
C LYS A 134 0.22 3.56 10.38
N LEU A 135 0.56 3.27 9.12
CA LEU A 135 1.90 3.56 8.61
C LEU A 135 2.08 5.03 8.21
N GLU A 136 3.25 5.57 8.56
CA GLU A 136 3.72 6.90 8.16
C GLU A 136 5.07 6.76 7.45
N LEU A 137 5.29 7.48 6.35
CA LEU A 137 6.58 7.54 5.66
C LEU A 137 7.24 8.89 5.86
N ARG A 138 8.51 8.88 6.29
CA ARG A 138 9.35 10.07 6.43
C ARG A 138 10.47 10.03 5.41
N LYS A 139 10.50 11.04 4.54
CA LYS A 139 11.63 11.27 3.64
C LYS A 139 12.61 12.18 4.33
N CYS A 140 13.71 11.60 4.79
CA CYS A 140 14.73 12.29 5.57
C CYS A 140 15.50 13.27 4.68
N ARG A 141 15.84 14.43 5.23
CA ARG A 141 16.67 15.46 4.59
C ARG A 141 18.04 15.61 5.24
N ASP A 142 18.26 14.87 6.33
CA ASP A 142 19.51 14.76 7.07
C ASP A 142 19.75 13.31 7.52
N VAL A 143 21.00 13.00 7.85
CA VAL A 143 21.45 11.64 8.25
C VAL A 143 20.70 11.13 9.49
N GLY A 144 20.34 12.03 10.41
CA GLY A 144 19.60 11.70 11.62
C GLY A 144 18.10 11.58 11.44
N CYS A 145 17.58 11.88 10.24
CA CYS A 145 16.14 12.03 9.96
C CYS A 145 15.42 12.95 10.97
N THR A 146 16.08 14.02 11.39
CA THR A 146 15.50 15.05 12.28
C THR A 146 14.77 16.13 11.47
N ASP A 147 15.17 16.36 10.21
CA ASP A 147 14.40 17.13 9.23
C ASP A 147 13.85 16.17 8.17
N TYR A 148 12.54 16.19 7.95
CA TYR A 148 11.87 15.28 7.03
C TYR A 148 10.58 15.86 6.46
N SER A 149 10.21 15.38 5.26
CA SER A 149 8.84 15.51 4.77
C SER A 149 8.06 14.25 5.09
N VAL A 150 6.84 14.42 5.61
CA VAL A 150 5.98 13.32 6.04
C VAL A 150 4.88 13.00 5.02
N VAL A 151 4.62 11.71 4.81
CA VAL A 151 3.47 11.19 4.07
C VAL A 151 2.71 10.26 5.00
N ARG A 152 1.46 10.61 5.32
CA ARG A 152 0.60 9.84 6.23
C ARG A 152 -0.29 8.86 5.47
N ASN A 153 -0.92 7.97 6.21
CA ASN A 153 -1.86 6.97 5.71
C ASN A 153 -1.22 6.11 4.60
N ILE A 154 -0.04 5.56 4.87
CA ILE A 154 0.62 4.61 3.97
C ILE A 154 -0.07 3.25 4.10
N ALA A 155 -0.44 2.63 2.99
CA ALA A 155 -1.01 1.30 2.98
C ALA A 155 0.10 0.23 2.97
N PHE A 156 1.10 0.42 2.12
CA PHE A 156 2.27 -0.43 2.05
C PHE A 156 3.48 0.29 1.43
N VAL A 157 4.66 -0.30 1.67
CA VAL A 157 5.96 0.06 1.09
C VAL A 157 6.64 -1.23 0.63
N THR A 158 7.18 -1.22 -0.58
CA THR A 158 8.04 -2.29 -1.11
C THR A 158 9.47 -1.78 -1.27
N VAL A 159 10.44 -2.54 -0.80
CA VAL A 159 11.85 -2.12 -0.75
C VAL A 159 12.78 -3.19 -1.34
N SER A 160 13.74 -2.75 -2.14
CA SER A 160 14.89 -3.54 -2.59
C SER A 160 16.17 -2.97 -1.98
N GLY A 161 17.06 -3.84 -1.50
CA GLY A 161 18.36 -3.49 -0.89
C GLY A 161 19.44 -3.05 -1.89
N GLY A 162 19.03 -2.44 -3.00
CA GLY A 162 19.92 -1.79 -3.96
C GLY A 162 21.11 -2.62 -4.45
N ALA A 163 22.22 -1.92 -4.68
CA ALA A 163 23.47 -2.50 -5.15
C ALA A 163 24.28 -3.15 -4.02
N ASN A 164 24.10 -2.73 -2.76
CA ASN A 164 24.82 -3.24 -1.61
C ASN A 164 24.24 -4.56 -1.06
N ALA A 165 23.06 -4.99 -1.53
CA ALA A 165 22.35 -6.21 -1.13
C ALA A 165 21.72 -6.21 0.25
N ASN A 166 21.80 -5.09 0.96
CA ASN A 166 21.40 -4.94 2.33
C ASN A 166 20.16 -4.08 2.37
N ILE A 167 19.03 -4.64 2.81
CA ILE A 167 17.83 -3.84 3.03
C ILE A 167 18.06 -3.06 4.32
N GLN A 168 17.93 -1.74 4.25
CA GLN A 168 18.17 -0.82 5.36
C GLN A 168 16.90 -0.09 5.79
N THR A 169 15.83 -0.21 5.02
CA THR A 169 14.53 0.40 5.28
C THR A 169 13.62 -0.58 5.99
N GLY A 170 13.19 -0.24 7.20
CA GLY A 170 12.17 -0.95 7.97
C GLY A 170 11.08 0.00 8.49
N ALA A 171 10.04 -0.58 9.08
CA ALA A 171 9.13 0.15 9.96
C ALA A 171 9.57 -0.01 11.41
N ASP A 172 9.52 1.07 12.19
CA ASP A 172 9.68 0.99 13.64
C ASP A 172 8.39 0.52 14.35
N GLU A 173 8.46 0.37 15.67
CA GLU A 173 7.31 -0.06 16.50
C GLU A 173 6.12 0.90 16.43
N ALA A 174 6.34 2.17 16.03
CA ALA A 174 5.29 3.16 15.85
C ALA A 174 4.72 3.16 14.41
N GLY A 175 5.18 2.27 13.53
CA GLY A 175 4.75 2.20 12.14
C GLY A 175 5.38 3.26 11.24
N ILE A 176 6.48 3.87 11.65
CA ILE A 176 7.17 4.90 10.85
C ILE A 176 8.23 4.23 9.98
N VAL A 177 8.13 4.43 8.66
CA VAL A 177 9.10 4.02 7.65
C VAL A 177 9.96 5.22 7.25
N ARG A 178 11.29 5.09 7.34
CA ARG A 178 12.23 6.17 7.01
C ARG A 178 12.95 5.88 5.69
N ILE A 179 12.90 6.85 4.77
CA ILE A 179 13.63 6.83 3.51
C ILE A 179 14.76 7.85 3.62
N TYR A 180 16.00 7.37 3.61
CA TYR A 180 17.20 8.17 3.82
C TYR A 180 17.78 8.75 2.53
N ILE A 181 18.74 9.66 2.66
CA ILE A 181 19.51 10.18 1.53
C ILE A 181 20.49 9.09 1.07
N GLN A 182 20.60 8.95 -0.25
CA GLN A 182 21.51 8.00 -0.87
C GLN A 182 22.96 8.24 -0.42
N GLY A 183 23.62 7.20 0.09
CA GLY A 183 24.99 7.23 0.59
C GLY A 183 25.12 7.36 2.11
N ASP A 184 24.06 7.70 2.85
CA ASP A 184 24.10 7.84 4.31
C ASP A 184 24.36 6.50 4.99
N THR A 185 25.13 6.50 6.08
CA THR A 185 25.45 5.27 6.81
C THR A 185 24.38 4.96 7.86
N VAL A 186 23.37 4.18 7.47
CA VAL A 186 22.18 3.89 8.28
C VAL A 186 21.81 2.41 8.19
N ASP A 187 20.98 1.95 9.11
CA ASP A 187 20.30 0.66 9.02
C ASP A 187 19.13 0.62 10.01
N ASP A 188 17.92 0.64 9.46
CA ASP A 188 16.63 0.62 10.16
C ASP A 188 15.87 -0.68 9.89
N TYR A 189 16.49 -1.70 9.28
CA TYR A 189 15.83 -2.96 8.97
C TYR A 189 16.00 -3.98 10.11
N PRO A 190 14.99 -4.22 10.95
CA PRO A 190 15.16 -5.03 12.15
C PRO A 190 15.34 -6.53 11.86
N ALA A 191 15.00 -6.99 10.65
CA ALA A 191 14.86 -8.42 10.37
C ALA A 191 16.19 -9.15 10.11
N ASP A 192 17.30 -8.45 9.86
CA ASP A 192 18.59 -9.08 9.54
C ASP A 192 19.77 -8.61 10.41
N GLY A 193 19.45 -7.92 11.50
CA GLY A 193 20.41 -7.35 12.45
C GLY A 193 20.96 -6.00 12.01
N VAL A 194 21.87 -5.40 12.79
CA VAL A 194 22.42 -4.07 12.47
C VAL A 194 23.68 -4.19 11.60
N LYS A 195 23.55 -3.79 10.33
CA LYS A 195 24.59 -3.69 9.30
C LYS A 195 24.56 -2.29 8.67
N LYS A 196 25.09 -1.31 9.40
CA LYS A 196 25.21 0.06 8.89
C LYS A 196 26.11 0.13 7.65
N GLN A 197 25.53 0.50 6.52
CA GLN A 197 26.20 0.65 5.23
C GLN A 197 25.67 1.91 4.54
N ALA A 198 26.30 2.30 3.43
CA ALA A 198 25.82 3.40 2.61
C ALA A 198 24.43 3.05 2.03
N TYR A 199 23.43 3.84 2.38
CA TYR A 199 22.04 3.67 1.98
C TYR A 199 21.91 3.72 0.46
N ASP A 200 21.48 2.63 -0.14
CA ASP A 200 21.17 2.55 -1.57
C ASP A 200 19.85 1.81 -1.86
N ASP A 201 19.02 1.66 -0.84
CA ASP A 201 17.68 1.09 -0.96
C ASP A 201 16.83 1.85 -1.98
N ILE A 202 16.05 1.08 -2.71
CA ILE A 202 15.04 1.58 -3.64
C ILE A 202 13.69 1.19 -3.06
N ALA A 203 12.85 2.20 -2.80
CA ALA A 203 11.55 2.02 -2.18
C ALA A 203 10.42 2.60 -3.04
N GLU A 204 9.32 1.86 -3.16
CA GLU A 204 8.04 2.32 -3.71
C GLU A 204 6.99 2.24 -2.60
N TRP A 205 6.11 3.23 -2.51
CA TRP A 205 5.05 3.25 -1.49
C TRP A 205 3.71 3.67 -2.09
N VAL A 206 2.64 3.32 -1.39
CA VAL A 206 1.26 3.65 -1.76
C VAL A 206 0.51 4.15 -0.53
N THR A 207 -0.25 5.23 -0.69
CA THR A 207 -1.16 5.70 0.35
C THR A 207 -2.48 4.91 0.31
N LEU A 208 -3.17 4.80 1.45
CA LEU A 208 -4.51 4.21 1.53
C LEU A 208 -5.48 4.88 0.54
N GLY A 209 -5.42 6.21 0.42
CA GLY A 209 -6.26 6.95 -0.53
C GLY A 209 -5.98 6.58 -2.00
N GLU A 210 -4.71 6.40 -2.37
CA GLU A 210 -4.35 5.93 -3.71
C GLU A 210 -4.81 4.50 -3.96
N LEU A 211 -4.61 3.61 -2.99
CA LEU A 211 -5.06 2.22 -3.04
C LEU A 211 -6.59 2.13 -3.21
N GLN A 212 -7.33 2.91 -2.44
CA GLN A 212 -8.79 2.98 -2.51
C GLN A 212 -9.30 3.51 -3.85
N ALA A 213 -8.66 4.56 -4.38
CA ALA A 213 -9.03 5.15 -5.66
C ALA A 213 -8.86 4.16 -6.81
N ARG A 214 -7.80 3.34 -6.79
CA ARG A 214 -7.54 2.32 -7.81
C ARG A 214 -8.32 1.03 -7.60
N SER A 215 -8.70 0.71 -6.36
CA SER A 215 -9.48 -0.49 -6.03
C SER A 215 -11.00 -0.32 -6.20
N GLY A 216 -11.48 0.89 -6.51
CA GLY A 216 -12.90 1.14 -6.78
C GLY A 216 -13.79 1.22 -5.53
N CYS A 217 -13.25 1.67 -4.40
CA CYS A 217 -13.91 1.63 -3.07
C CYS A 217 -15.11 2.59 -2.87
N ALA A 218 -15.78 3.07 -3.92
CA ALA A 218 -16.79 4.14 -3.83
C ALA A 218 -18.04 3.77 -2.99
N GLY A 219 -18.32 2.48 -2.77
CA GLY A 219 -19.51 1.99 -2.06
C GLY A 219 -19.35 1.67 -0.56
N TYR A 220 -18.13 1.69 -0.03
CA TYR A 220 -17.82 1.12 1.30
C TYR A 220 -17.65 2.17 2.40
N ARG A 221 -17.91 3.45 2.10
CA ARG A 221 -17.90 4.52 3.10
C ARG A 221 -19.13 4.43 3.99
N LEU A 222 -18.95 4.78 5.27
CA LEU A 222 -20.03 4.80 6.24
C LEU A 222 -21.21 5.62 5.73
N ARG A 223 -22.41 5.03 5.75
CA ARG A 223 -23.65 5.66 5.30
C ARG A 223 -24.85 5.12 6.07
N ILE A 224 -25.88 5.96 6.17
CA ILE A 224 -27.21 5.57 6.66
C ILE A 224 -28.04 5.08 5.46
N LEU A 225 -28.57 3.86 5.57
CA LEU A 225 -29.26 3.17 4.46
C LEU A 225 -30.68 3.69 4.21
N ASN A 226 -31.35 4.18 5.26
CA ASN A 226 -32.71 4.67 5.16
C ASN A 226 -32.79 5.90 4.26
N ASN A 227 -33.82 5.96 3.41
CA ASN A 227 -34.11 7.13 2.57
C ASN A 227 -35.29 7.96 3.08
N GLU A 228 -36.26 7.29 3.70
CA GLU A 228 -37.47 7.91 4.26
C GLU A 228 -37.94 7.13 5.49
N LEU A 229 -38.84 7.73 6.24
CA LEU A 229 -39.51 7.11 7.38
C LEU A 229 -40.96 6.79 7.01
N PRO A 230 -41.52 5.67 7.48
CA PRO A 230 -42.95 5.40 7.35
C PRO A 230 -43.78 6.52 7.97
N ALA A 231 -44.95 6.80 7.40
CA ALA A 231 -45.90 7.74 7.97
C ALA A 231 -46.38 7.28 9.35
N ALA A 232 -46.55 8.23 10.26
CA ALA A 232 -47.09 8.00 11.59
C ALA A 232 -48.50 8.59 11.71
N TYR A 233 -49.27 8.10 12.67
CA TYR A 233 -50.64 8.56 12.94
C TYR A 233 -50.82 8.74 14.44
N THR A 234 -51.62 9.72 14.86
CA THR A 234 -51.97 9.88 16.26
C THR A 234 -52.77 8.66 16.77
N ALA A 235 -52.61 8.36 18.05
CA ALA A 235 -53.19 7.22 18.76
C ALA A 235 -52.89 5.83 18.15
N ARG A 236 -51.92 5.71 17.23
CA ARG A 236 -51.51 4.44 16.63
C ARG A 236 -50.05 4.12 16.94
N ALA A 237 -49.78 2.84 17.21
CA ALA A 237 -48.41 2.39 17.46
C ALA A 237 -47.55 2.61 16.20
N TYR A 238 -46.42 3.26 16.39
CA TYR A 238 -45.41 3.52 15.38
C TYR A 238 -44.17 2.67 15.64
N ARG A 239 -43.62 2.08 14.56
CA ARG A 239 -42.36 1.32 14.59
C ARG A 239 -41.57 1.56 13.31
N ALA A 240 -40.30 1.91 13.46
CA ALA A 240 -39.36 2.04 12.35
C ALA A 240 -37.93 1.74 12.84
N ASN A 241 -36.98 1.53 11.92
CA ASN A 241 -35.58 1.31 12.27
C ASN A 241 -34.65 2.10 11.35
N PHE A 242 -33.57 2.65 11.89
CA PHE A 242 -32.43 3.17 11.13
C PHE A 242 -31.32 2.13 11.04
N PHE A 243 -30.73 1.99 9.86
CA PHE A 243 -29.63 1.07 9.57
C PHE A 243 -28.46 1.82 8.96
N ALA A 244 -27.25 1.33 9.23
CA ALA A 244 -26.01 1.84 8.64
C ALA A 244 -25.20 0.71 8.00
N ASP A 245 -24.35 1.08 7.05
CA ASP A 245 -23.42 0.20 6.37
C ASP A 245 -22.17 0.99 5.93
N GLY A 246 -21.12 0.27 5.57
CA GLY A 246 -19.81 0.83 5.26
C GLY A 246 -19.03 1.24 6.51
N GLY A 247 -17.82 1.77 6.32
CA GLY A 247 -16.90 2.02 7.42
C GLY A 247 -16.46 0.73 8.12
N VAL A 248 -15.77 0.88 9.25
CA VAL A 248 -15.30 -0.24 10.08
C VAL A 248 -16.28 -0.45 11.24
N PRO A 249 -17.18 -1.45 11.18
CA PRO A 249 -18.06 -1.70 12.32
C PRO A 249 -17.31 -2.29 13.50
N ALA A 250 -17.82 -2.07 14.72
CA ALA A 250 -17.37 -2.79 15.90
C ALA A 250 -17.85 -4.26 15.89
N ASN A 251 -17.33 -5.06 16.81
CA ASN A 251 -17.69 -6.47 16.98
C ASN A 251 -19.21 -6.69 16.94
N GLY A 252 -19.65 -7.59 16.07
CA GLY A 252 -21.06 -7.88 15.85
C GLY A 252 -21.77 -6.97 14.85
N ARG A 253 -21.03 -6.20 14.03
CA ARG A 253 -21.57 -5.20 13.08
C ARG A 253 -22.24 -3.99 13.75
N LYS A 254 -21.73 -3.61 14.92
CA LYS A 254 -22.25 -2.49 15.70
C LYS A 254 -21.68 -1.17 15.22
N TYR A 255 -22.53 -0.16 15.18
CA TYR A 255 -22.13 1.24 15.01
C TYR A 255 -22.45 2.01 16.29
N LYS A 256 -21.99 3.26 16.34
CA LYS A 256 -22.29 4.20 17.42
C LYS A 256 -23.28 5.23 16.89
N TRP A 257 -24.35 5.47 17.65
CA TRP A 257 -25.49 6.27 17.22
C TRP A 257 -25.71 7.46 18.13
N CYS A 258 -26.06 8.60 17.53
CA CYS A 258 -26.47 9.81 18.21
C CYS A 258 -27.58 10.50 17.40
N LEU A 259 -28.49 11.17 18.10
CA LEU A 259 -29.59 11.90 17.49
C LEU A 259 -29.52 13.37 17.91
N ASP A 260 -29.73 14.27 16.95
CA ASP A 260 -29.95 15.67 17.33
C ASP A 260 -31.28 15.77 18.07
N ASP A 261 -31.35 16.63 19.10
CA ASP A 261 -32.59 16.87 19.83
C ASP A 261 -33.71 17.29 18.86
N SER A 262 -34.69 16.41 18.73
CA SER A 262 -35.92 16.69 18.00
C SER A 262 -37.03 16.83 19.03
N GLY A 263 -37.93 17.80 18.84
CA GLY A 263 -39.09 18.00 19.71
C GLY A 263 -39.95 16.75 19.95
N LEU A 264 -39.80 15.70 19.12
CA LEU A 264 -40.42 14.38 19.29
C LEU A 264 -39.88 13.61 20.51
N MET A 265 -38.60 13.77 20.81
CA MET A 265 -37.92 13.03 21.88
C MET A 265 -38.08 13.74 23.22
N SER A 266 -37.88 15.06 23.24
CA SER A 266 -38.08 15.88 24.44
C SER A 266 -39.53 15.91 24.92
N ALA A 267 -40.50 15.75 24.02
CA ALA A 267 -41.92 15.58 24.37
C ALA A 267 -42.32 14.14 24.72
N GLY A 268 -41.40 13.16 24.66
CA GLY A 268 -41.67 11.76 24.97
C GLY A 268 -42.64 11.08 23.99
N VAL A 269 -42.82 11.62 22.78
CA VAL A 269 -43.78 11.14 21.77
C VAL A 269 -43.30 9.82 21.16
N LEU A 270 -42.01 9.73 20.87
CA LEU A 270 -41.35 8.53 20.34
C LEU A 270 -40.07 8.23 21.13
N LYS A 271 -39.82 6.95 21.33
CA LYS A 271 -38.63 6.41 21.97
C LYS A 271 -37.68 5.88 20.92
N PHE A 272 -36.40 6.24 21.06
CA PHE A 272 -35.32 5.79 20.19
C PHE A 272 -34.37 4.94 21.02
N THR A 273 -34.17 3.69 20.61
CA THR A 273 -33.32 2.74 21.33
C THR A 273 -32.43 1.93 20.40
N SER A 274 -31.24 1.57 20.85
CA SER A 274 -30.42 0.52 20.24
C SER A 274 -30.03 -0.49 21.31
N ALA A 275 -30.17 -1.79 21.03
CA ALA A 275 -29.92 -2.85 22.00
C ALA A 275 -30.63 -2.64 23.37
N ASN A 276 -31.86 -2.11 23.35
CA ASN A 276 -32.67 -1.71 24.52
C ASN A 276 -32.11 -0.56 25.37
N LEU A 277 -31.06 0.11 24.92
CA LEU A 277 -30.52 1.34 25.52
C LEU A 277 -31.07 2.56 24.79
N ASP A 278 -31.35 3.62 25.53
CA ASP A 278 -31.79 4.88 24.95
C ASP A 278 -30.66 5.48 24.11
N ILE A 279 -31.00 6.02 22.95
CA ILE A 279 -30.01 6.67 22.09
C ILE A 279 -29.57 7.97 22.74
N LYS A 280 -28.26 8.25 22.66
CA LYS A 280 -27.69 9.55 23.01
C LYS A 280 -28.35 10.66 22.20
N ILE A 281 -28.92 11.61 22.93
CA ILE A 281 -29.45 12.86 22.37
C ILE A 281 -28.46 13.98 22.69
N SER A 282 -28.16 14.81 21.70
CA SER A 282 -27.32 16.00 21.86
C SER A 282 -27.79 17.12 20.93
N SER A 283 -27.44 18.36 21.23
CA SER A 283 -27.55 19.46 20.27
C SER A 283 -26.41 19.49 19.26
N ASP A 284 -25.33 18.73 19.50
CA ASP A 284 -24.14 18.68 18.66
C ASP A 284 -23.50 17.29 18.68
N CYS A 285 -24.23 16.31 18.14
CA CYS A 285 -23.74 14.92 18.04
C CYS A 285 -22.35 14.81 17.42
N ARG A 286 -21.99 15.70 16.49
CA ARG A 286 -20.70 15.66 15.79
C ARG A 286 -19.49 15.79 16.72
N ASN A 287 -19.61 16.64 17.75
CA ASN A 287 -18.51 16.95 18.67
C ASN A 287 -18.63 16.21 20.01
N GLU A 288 -19.63 15.33 20.16
CA GLU A 288 -19.75 14.45 21.32
C GLU A 288 -18.60 13.44 21.38
N THR A 289 -18.11 13.19 22.60
CA THR A 289 -17.09 12.18 22.86
C THR A 289 -17.58 10.79 22.47
N GLU A 290 -16.75 9.94 21.88
CA GLU A 290 -17.15 8.63 21.37
C GLU A 290 -17.87 7.75 22.40
N VAL A 291 -17.42 7.78 23.65
CA VAL A 291 -17.99 7.00 24.77
C VAL A 291 -19.45 7.40 25.09
N SER A 292 -19.87 8.62 24.73
CA SER A 292 -21.24 9.08 24.98
C SER A 292 -22.23 8.61 23.92
N TRP A 293 -21.76 8.09 22.78
CA TRP A 293 -22.64 7.58 21.73
C TRP A 293 -23.18 6.20 22.10
N THR A 294 -24.43 5.91 21.69
CA THR A 294 -25.05 4.62 22.01
C THR A 294 -24.64 3.57 20.97
N SER A 295 -24.02 2.48 21.41
CA SER A 295 -23.60 1.40 20.50
C SER A 295 -24.74 0.41 20.19
N GLY A 296 -24.86 0.02 18.92
CA GLY A 296 -25.64 -1.14 18.49
C GLY A 296 -25.81 -1.23 16.98
N ASP A 297 -26.50 -2.27 16.52
CA ASP A 297 -26.58 -2.62 15.10
C ASP A 297 -27.50 -1.67 14.32
N ASN A 298 -28.59 -1.25 14.95
CA ASN A 298 -29.62 -0.38 14.39
C ASN A 298 -30.25 0.49 15.47
N VAL A 299 -30.95 1.54 15.08
CA VAL A 299 -31.77 2.35 15.99
C VAL A 299 -33.22 2.03 15.75
N SER A 300 -33.93 1.53 16.77
CA SER A 300 -35.36 1.30 16.72
C SER A 300 -36.13 2.52 17.24
N ILE A 301 -37.12 2.94 16.48
CA ILE A 301 -38.08 3.99 16.84
C ILE A 301 -39.37 3.29 17.22
N THR A 302 -39.87 3.55 18.43
CA THR A 302 -41.14 2.98 18.91
C THR A 302 -41.93 4.02 19.70
N GLY A 303 -43.25 3.93 19.67
CA GLY A 303 -44.11 4.79 20.48
C GLY A 303 -45.52 4.85 19.93
N THR A 304 -46.39 5.59 20.61
CA THR A 304 -47.76 5.86 20.16
C THR A 304 -47.97 7.37 20.24
N PRO A 305 -47.89 8.10 19.11
CA PRO A 305 -48.03 9.55 19.15
C PRO A 305 -49.38 9.95 19.76
N PRO A 306 -49.43 10.84 20.77
CA PRO A 306 -50.69 11.24 21.39
C PRO A 306 -51.53 12.11 20.44
N SER A 307 -52.83 12.22 20.68
CA SER A 307 -53.68 13.17 19.95
C SER A 307 -53.14 14.60 20.09
N GLY A 308 -53.18 15.38 19.01
CA GLY A 308 -52.61 16.74 18.98
C GLY A 308 -51.08 16.79 18.77
N SER A 309 -50.44 15.64 18.55
CA SER A 309 -49.05 15.57 18.05
C SER A 309 -48.96 15.54 16.51
N GLY A 310 -50.04 15.88 15.82
CA GLY A 310 -50.03 16.02 14.36
C GLY A 310 -49.05 17.09 13.90
N GLY A 311 -48.28 16.80 12.86
CA GLY A 311 -47.29 17.73 12.32
C GLY A 311 -46.15 17.05 11.56
N SER A 312 -45.23 17.87 11.04
CA SER A 312 -44.00 17.41 10.40
C SER A 312 -42.81 17.72 11.29
N TYR A 313 -42.03 16.69 11.57
CA TYR A 313 -40.89 16.74 12.47
C TYR A 313 -39.61 16.36 11.74
N TYR A 314 -38.53 17.04 12.08
CA TYR A 314 -37.21 16.72 11.55
C TYR A 314 -36.42 15.90 12.56
N ILE A 315 -35.80 14.83 12.06
CA ILE A 315 -34.93 13.95 12.86
C ILE A 315 -33.59 13.90 12.15
N SER A 316 -32.54 14.41 12.79
CA SER A 316 -31.17 14.24 12.30
C SER A 316 -30.53 13.05 13.01
N VAL A 317 -30.09 12.08 12.22
CA VAL A 317 -29.45 10.87 12.71
C VAL A 317 -27.98 10.91 12.37
N TRP A 318 -27.14 10.63 13.36
CA TRP A 318 -25.71 10.52 13.23
C TRP A 318 -25.27 9.09 13.53
N VAL A 319 -24.36 8.59 12.71
CA VAL A 319 -23.71 7.30 12.91
C VAL A 319 -22.19 7.46 12.81
N ARG A 320 -21.50 6.78 13.70
CA ARG A 320 -20.04 6.74 13.80
C ARG A 320 -19.57 5.28 13.73
N ASP A 321 -18.50 5.04 12.97
CA ASP A 321 -17.88 3.71 12.88
C ASP A 321 -16.86 3.49 14.02
N ASN A 322 -16.02 2.47 13.88
CA ASN A 322 -15.01 2.06 14.85
C ASN A 322 -13.65 1.90 14.13
N ASN A 323 -13.32 2.86 13.26
CA ASN A 323 -12.06 2.88 12.52
C ASN A 323 -10.85 3.08 13.46
N ASP A 324 -11.02 3.92 14.49
CA ASP A 324 -10.04 4.18 15.54
C ASP A 324 -10.72 4.09 16.92
N GLN A 325 -10.57 2.94 17.56
CA GLN A 325 -11.22 2.62 18.84
C GLN A 325 -10.80 3.53 20.01
N SER A 326 -9.70 4.28 19.88
CA SER A 326 -9.13 5.08 20.99
C SER A 326 -8.92 6.56 20.64
N GLY A 327 -9.28 7.00 19.44
CA GLY A 327 -9.07 8.37 18.99
C GLY A 327 -10.29 8.98 18.29
N ASN A 328 -10.02 9.94 17.40
CA ASN A 328 -11.06 10.78 16.77
C ASN A 328 -11.14 10.59 15.25
N ASP A 329 -10.42 9.60 14.71
CA ASP A 329 -10.30 9.34 13.28
C ASP A 329 -11.39 8.40 12.74
N ASP A 330 -12.51 8.28 13.45
CA ASP A 330 -13.67 7.55 12.97
C ASP A 330 -14.39 8.26 11.82
N SER A 331 -14.99 7.47 10.95
CA SER A 331 -15.94 7.97 9.98
C SER A 331 -17.24 8.35 10.68
N ILE A 332 -17.76 9.53 10.35
CA ILE A 332 -19.06 9.99 10.83
C ILE A 332 -19.93 10.30 9.61
N ALA A 333 -21.14 9.76 9.60
CA ALA A 333 -22.16 10.06 8.61
C ALA A 333 -23.42 10.60 9.29
N ASN A 334 -24.10 11.51 8.61
CA ASN A 334 -25.37 12.05 9.10
C ASN A 334 -26.42 12.09 8.00
N LYS A 335 -27.68 11.97 8.40
CA LYS A 335 -28.82 12.12 7.50
C LYS A 335 -30.01 12.69 8.25
N ARG A 336 -30.70 13.63 7.61
CA ARG A 336 -31.92 14.25 8.14
C ARG A 336 -33.14 13.61 7.48
N PHE A 337 -34.10 13.24 8.31
CA PHE A 337 -35.37 12.66 7.92
C PHE A 337 -36.52 13.59 8.30
N VAL A 338 -37.62 13.46 7.56
CA VAL A 338 -38.90 14.07 7.91
C VAL A 338 -39.84 12.95 8.35
N LEU A 339 -40.43 13.10 9.52
CA LEU A 339 -41.53 12.27 9.99
C LEU A 339 -42.79 13.11 10.03
N THR A 340 -43.79 12.72 9.23
CA THR A 340 -45.12 13.32 9.28
C THR A 340 -46.03 12.44 10.12
N ILE A 341 -46.62 13.06 11.16
CA ILE A 341 -47.65 12.47 12.00
C ILE A 341 -48.99 13.08 11.57
N SER A 342 -49.88 12.25 11.05
CA SER A 342 -51.24 12.64 10.68
C SER A 342 -52.20 12.40 11.85
N GLU A 343 -53.27 13.19 11.93
CA GLU A 343 -54.39 12.92 12.83
C GLU A 343 -55.24 11.71 12.38
#